data_AF-A0A3D9CX77-F1
#
_entry.id   AF-A0A3D9CX77-F1
#
_cell.length_a   1.000
_cell.length_b   1.000
_cell.length_c   1.000
_cell.angle_alpha   90.00
_cell.angle_beta   90.00
_cell.angle_gamma   90.00
#
_symmetry.space_group_name_H-M   'P 1'
#
loop_
_entity.id
_entity.type
_entity.pdbx_description
1 polymer ?
#
loop_
_entity_poly.entity_id
_entity_poly.type
_entity_poly.pdbx_seq_one_letter_code
_entity_poly.pdbx_strand_id
1 'polypeptide(L)'
;DLNGNITNLKRSEGLQGGSIAMTIDDLSYTYTGNRLNTVTDLSGQYSGYPDTSGNQIAYDDNGNIKDHRDKGILQIDYNFLNLPNYLMFDKGLAMRNGMINENTYYTYRADGVKLKKIYNFAPPNPSGTVTSLLSKITEYVDGFQYEGSKANVLKLKFVPTVEGYYNFENNKYIYNYTDHLGNVRLSYFNNGIGIEVLEENNYYPFGLKHEGYNILTGNPA
;
A
#
# COMPACT_ATOMS: atom_id res chain seq x y z
N ASP A 1 4.51 -26.89 0.83
CA ASP A 1 5.34 -27.99 1.37
C ASP A 1 4.57 -28.67 2.52
N LEU A 2 5.19 -29.53 3.34
CA LEU A 2 4.53 -30.15 4.50
C LEU A 2 4.13 -29.14 5.60
N ASN A 3 4.72 -27.94 5.58
CA ASN A 3 4.43 -26.88 6.53
C ASN A 3 3.31 -25.93 6.04
N GLY A 4 2.76 -26.17 4.85
CA GLY A 4 1.75 -25.31 4.23
C GLY A 4 2.32 -24.05 3.58
N ASN A 5 3.64 -23.94 3.41
CA ASN A 5 4.24 -22.80 2.71
C ASN A 5 3.92 -22.87 1.21
N ILE A 6 3.60 -21.71 0.65
CA ILE A 6 3.48 -21.52 -0.80
C ILE A 6 4.88 -21.57 -1.39
N THR A 7 5.19 -22.55 -2.23
CA THR A 7 6.50 -22.66 -2.88
C THR A 7 6.52 -22.00 -4.25
N ASN A 8 5.37 -21.97 -4.93
CA ASN A 8 5.21 -21.39 -6.25
C ASN A 8 3.84 -20.75 -6.40
N LEU A 9 3.77 -19.63 -7.11
CA LEU A 9 2.52 -18.96 -7.46
C LEU A 9 2.62 -18.38 -8.86
N LYS A 10 1.71 -18.80 -9.75
CA LYS A 10 1.52 -18.16 -11.05
C LYS A 10 0.27 -17.32 -11.03
N ARG A 11 0.34 -16.10 -11.56
CA ARG A 11 -0.83 -15.22 -11.74
C ARG A 11 -0.86 -14.68 -13.15
N SER A 12 -2.06 -14.40 -13.61
CA SER A 12 -2.30 -13.82 -14.93
C SER A 12 -3.26 -12.65 -14.81
N GLU A 13 -3.06 -11.64 -15.65
CA GLU A 13 -4.02 -10.55 -15.82
C GLU A 13 -4.99 -10.84 -16.96
N GLY A 14 -5.86 -9.86 -17.27
CA GLY A 14 -6.82 -9.95 -18.37
C GLY A 14 -6.16 -10.06 -19.76
N LEU A 15 -7.00 -10.04 -20.80
CA LEU A 15 -6.53 -10.07 -22.19
C LEU A 15 -5.96 -8.70 -22.59
N GLN A 16 -4.63 -8.60 -22.79
CA GLN A 16 -4.02 -7.44 -23.46
C GLN A 16 -3.98 -7.66 -24.98
N GLY A 17 -5.13 -7.51 -25.64
CA GLY A 17 -5.23 -7.52 -27.11
C GLY A 17 -5.07 -8.89 -27.80
N GLY A 18 -4.88 -9.98 -27.04
CA GLY A 18 -4.81 -11.36 -27.55
C GLY A 18 -5.95 -12.25 -27.06
N SER A 19 -5.86 -13.57 -27.35
CA SER A 19 -6.84 -14.58 -26.93
C SER A 19 -6.45 -15.35 -25.66
N ILE A 20 -5.29 -15.03 -25.06
CA ILE A 20 -4.76 -15.71 -23.88
C ILE A 20 -4.47 -14.66 -22.81
N ALA A 21 -4.80 -14.97 -21.55
CA ALA A 21 -4.44 -14.17 -20.39
C ALA A 21 -2.91 -14.04 -20.28
N MET A 22 -2.41 -12.83 -20.05
CA MET A 22 -0.97 -12.60 -19.88
C MET A 22 -0.53 -13.06 -18.50
N THR A 23 0.53 -13.88 -18.41
CA THR A 23 1.12 -14.25 -17.11
C THR A 23 1.90 -13.07 -16.57
N ILE A 24 1.49 -12.56 -15.41
CA ILE A 24 2.10 -11.40 -14.74
C ILE A 24 3.03 -11.80 -13.60
N ASP A 25 2.96 -13.06 -13.16
CA ASP A 25 3.81 -13.58 -12.10
C ASP A 25 4.10 -15.06 -12.33
N ASP A 26 5.35 -15.46 -12.11
CA ASP A 26 5.83 -16.83 -11.98
C ASP A 26 6.78 -16.88 -10.78
N LEU A 27 6.17 -16.81 -9.59
CA LEU A 27 6.87 -16.64 -8.32
C LEU A 27 7.38 -17.96 -7.80
N SER A 28 8.64 -17.96 -7.37
CA SER A 28 9.27 -19.01 -6.58
C SER A 28 9.63 -18.45 -5.21
N TYR A 29 9.21 -19.16 -4.15
CA TYR A 29 9.41 -18.75 -2.77
C TYR A 29 10.39 -19.71 -2.09
N THR A 30 11.37 -19.16 -1.38
CA THR A 30 12.32 -19.97 -0.59
C THR A 30 12.16 -19.67 0.89
N TYR A 31 12.28 -20.69 1.74
CA TYR A 31 12.02 -20.56 3.19
C TYR A 31 13.12 -21.21 4.02
N THR A 32 13.26 -20.72 5.26
CA THR A 32 13.89 -21.44 6.37
C THR A 32 12.81 -21.78 7.38
N GLY A 33 12.37 -23.05 7.44
CA GLY A 33 11.17 -23.42 8.19
C GLY A 33 9.94 -22.71 7.62
N ASN A 34 9.29 -21.85 8.41
CA ASN A 34 8.15 -21.02 7.98
C ASN A 34 8.52 -19.55 7.75
N ARG A 35 9.82 -19.23 7.77
CA ARG A 35 10.31 -17.88 7.52
C ARG A 35 10.69 -17.73 6.05
N LEU A 36 10.00 -16.83 5.34
CA LEU A 36 10.27 -16.53 3.93
C LEU A 36 11.64 -15.88 3.79
N ASN A 37 12.52 -16.41 2.94
CA ASN A 37 13.86 -15.86 2.71
C ASN A 37 13.89 -14.96 1.47
N THR A 38 13.30 -15.42 0.35
CA THR A 38 13.29 -14.69 -0.93
C THR A 38 12.02 -15.01 -1.71
N VAL A 39 11.64 -14.09 -2.60
CA VAL A 39 10.65 -14.32 -3.65
C VAL A 39 11.31 -13.93 -4.97
N THR A 40 11.41 -14.87 -5.91
CA THR A 40 11.93 -14.61 -7.25
C THR A 40 10.80 -14.68 -8.25
N ASP A 41 10.71 -13.70 -9.15
CA ASP A 41 9.75 -13.72 -10.25
C ASP A 41 10.46 -13.98 -11.57
N LEU A 42 9.94 -14.92 -12.36
CA LEU A 42 10.43 -15.27 -13.69
C LEU A 42 9.51 -14.79 -14.82
N SER A 43 8.40 -14.10 -14.49
CA SER A 43 7.45 -13.58 -15.48
C SER A 43 8.02 -12.46 -16.35
N GLY A 44 8.86 -11.60 -15.75
CA GLY A 44 9.36 -10.36 -16.36
C GLY A 44 8.29 -9.32 -16.63
N GLN A 45 7.15 -9.35 -15.92
CA GLN A 45 6.04 -8.40 -16.12
C GLN A 45 5.87 -7.42 -14.95
N TYR A 46 5.95 -6.12 -15.26
CA TYR A 46 5.79 -5.04 -14.30
C TYR A 46 4.39 -4.95 -13.66
N SER A 47 3.37 -5.56 -14.26
CA SER A 47 2.01 -5.61 -13.72
C SER A 47 1.87 -6.57 -12.53
N GLY A 48 2.85 -7.44 -12.31
CA GLY A 48 2.89 -8.38 -11.19
C GLY A 48 3.91 -7.98 -10.11
N TYR A 49 4.72 -8.94 -9.67
CA TYR A 49 5.78 -8.72 -8.70
C TYR A 49 6.88 -7.83 -9.30
N PRO A 50 7.52 -6.95 -8.50
CA PRO A 50 8.55 -6.06 -9.02
C PRO A 50 9.70 -6.80 -9.71
N ASP A 51 10.25 -6.19 -10.76
CA ASP A 51 11.45 -6.67 -11.46
C ASP A 51 12.61 -7.01 -10.53
N THR A 52 12.76 -6.18 -9.48
CA THR A 52 13.69 -6.45 -8.41
C THR A 52 13.12 -7.60 -7.59
N SER A 53 13.67 -8.81 -7.81
CA SER A 53 13.25 -10.02 -7.13
C SER A 53 14.46 -10.84 -6.67
N GLY A 54 14.21 -11.76 -5.74
CA GLY A 54 15.24 -12.66 -5.21
C GLY A 54 16.14 -12.04 -4.15
N ASN A 55 15.88 -10.80 -3.70
CA ASN A 55 16.63 -10.23 -2.60
C ASN A 55 16.27 -10.94 -1.29
N GLN A 56 17.27 -11.08 -0.43
CA GLN A 56 17.07 -11.62 0.90
C GLN A 56 16.19 -10.68 1.74
N ILE A 57 15.17 -11.24 2.36
CA ILE A 57 14.33 -10.60 3.36
C ILE A 57 14.98 -10.84 4.73
N ALA A 58 15.43 -9.77 5.38
CA ALA A 58 16.01 -9.88 6.72
C ALA A 58 14.94 -9.80 7.80
N TYR A 59 15.25 -10.36 8.97
CA TYR A 59 14.36 -10.39 10.12
C TYR A 59 15.10 -9.97 11.40
N ASP A 60 14.37 -9.40 12.35
CA ASP A 60 14.85 -9.23 13.72
C ASP A 60 14.67 -10.51 14.56
N ASP A 61 15.12 -10.47 15.82
CA ASP A 61 15.05 -11.61 16.73
C ASP A 61 13.61 -11.98 17.13
N ASN A 62 12.66 -11.05 16.98
CA ASN A 62 11.23 -11.27 17.21
C ASN A 62 10.52 -11.83 15.97
N GLY A 63 11.24 -12.00 14.85
CA GLY A 63 10.70 -12.50 13.59
C GLY A 63 9.97 -11.44 12.76
N ASN A 64 10.15 -10.16 13.04
CA ASN A 64 9.64 -9.09 12.19
C ASN A 64 10.57 -8.84 11.00
N ILE A 65 10.00 -8.49 9.84
CA ILE A 65 10.78 -8.16 8.63
C ILE A 65 11.51 -6.84 8.80
N LYS A 66 12.83 -6.79 8.59
CA LYS A 66 13.63 -5.55 8.70
C LYS A 66 13.78 -4.79 7.40
N ASP A 67 13.66 -5.46 6.26
CA ASP A 67 13.71 -4.85 4.95
C ASP A 67 13.01 -5.74 3.92
N HIS A 68 12.55 -5.12 2.83
CA HIS A 68 12.02 -5.84 1.68
C HIS A 68 12.41 -5.10 0.41
N ARG A 69 13.65 -5.31 -0.02
CA ARG A 69 14.26 -4.58 -1.15
C ARG A 69 13.51 -4.73 -2.47
N ASP A 70 12.92 -5.91 -2.72
CA ASP A 70 12.04 -6.12 -3.88
C ASP A 70 10.87 -5.12 -3.93
N LYS A 71 10.41 -4.64 -2.77
CA LYS A 71 9.34 -3.65 -2.64
C LYS A 71 9.86 -2.22 -2.41
N GLY A 72 11.16 -2.00 -2.62
CA GLY A 72 11.82 -0.72 -2.39
C GLY A 72 11.87 -0.30 -0.92
N ILE A 73 11.72 -1.23 0.03
CA ILE A 73 11.80 -0.94 1.47
C ILE A 73 13.18 -1.32 1.97
N LEU A 74 13.98 -0.31 2.32
CA LEU A 74 15.36 -0.48 2.79
C LEU A 74 15.46 -0.74 4.30
N GLN A 75 14.47 -0.31 5.06
CA GLN A 75 14.45 -0.46 6.51
C GLN A 75 13.01 -0.42 7.05
N ILE A 76 12.74 -1.25 8.03
CA ILE A 76 11.54 -1.25 8.87
C ILE A 76 12.01 -1.35 10.32
N ASP A 77 11.64 -0.36 11.12
CA ASP A 77 11.83 -0.40 12.57
C ASP A 77 10.49 -0.59 13.27
N TYR A 78 10.57 -1.13 14.48
CA TYR A 78 9.42 -1.55 15.28
C TYR A 78 9.45 -0.91 16.65
N ASN A 79 8.27 -0.65 17.21
CA ASN A 79 8.13 -0.29 18.61
C ASN A 79 8.10 -1.54 19.52
N PHE A 80 7.98 -1.33 20.83
CA PHE A 80 7.93 -2.41 21.82
C PHE A 80 6.72 -3.37 21.68
N LEU A 81 5.72 -3.04 20.85
CA LEU A 81 4.57 -3.90 20.53
C LEU A 81 4.78 -4.67 19.21
N ASN A 82 5.99 -4.65 18.63
CA ASN A 82 6.28 -5.17 17.30
C ASN A 82 5.41 -4.55 16.19
N LEU A 83 4.96 -3.30 16.37
CA LEU A 83 4.27 -2.54 15.33
C LEU A 83 5.28 -1.68 14.55
N PRO A 84 5.25 -1.67 13.20
CA PRO A 84 6.15 -0.83 12.41
C PRO A 84 5.97 0.65 12.77
N ASN A 85 7.02 1.32 13.24
CA ASN A 85 6.98 2.74 13.59
C ASN A 85 7.83 3.63 12.66
N TYR A 86 8.71 3.02 11.86
CA TYR A 86 9.49 3.71 10.83
C TYR A 86 9.73 2.82 9.61
N LEU A 87 9.58 3.39 8.41
CA LEU A 87 9.96 2.77 7.14
C LEU A 87 10.85 3.73 6.36
N MET A 88 11.91 3.21 5.74
CA MET A 88 12.75 3.93 4.78
C MET A 88 12.65 3.29 3.39
N PHE A 89 12.45 4.10 2.36
CA PHE A 89 12.32 3.62 0.97
C PHE A 89 13.59 3.86 0.17
N ASP A 90 13.77 3.10 -0.91
CA ASP A 90 14.89 3.22 -1.86
C ASP A 90 14.78 4.38 -2.84
N LYS A 91 13.67 5.11 -2.81
CA LYS A 91 13.44 6.37 -3.52
C LYS A 91 13.61 7.57 -2.58
N GLY A 92 13.91 8.73 -3.15
CA GLY A 92 14.19 9.92 -2.36
C GLY A 92 14.57 11.14 -3.19
N LEU A 93 14.92 12.20 -2.48
CA LEU A 93 15.41 13.44 -3.06
C LEU A 93 16.92 13.29 -3.33
N ALA A 94 17.29 13.24 -4.60
CA ALA A 94 18.69 13.24 -5.01
C ALA A 94 19.36 14.57 -4.59
N MET A 95 20.52 14.45 -3.97
CA MET A 95 21.36 15.54 -3.49
C MET A 95 22.76 15.42 -4.09
N ARG A 96 23.54 16.51 -4.07
CA ARG A 96 24.93 16.48 -4.56
C ARG A 96 25.79 15.40 -3.90
N ASN A 97 25.54 15.10 -2.63
CA ASN A 97 26.35 14.18 -1.82
C ASN A 97 25.59 12.90 -1.41
N GLY A 98 24.52 12.53 -2.11
CA GLY A 98 23.75 11.33 -1.79
C GLY A 98 22.26 11.50 -2.05
N MET A 99 21.43 10.82 -1.27
CA MET A 99 19.98 10.89 -1.38
C MET A 99 19.37 11.03 0.00
N ILE A 100 18.33 11.86 0.13
CA ILE A 100 17.46 11.84 1.29
C ILE A 100 16.30 10.91 0.94
N ASN A 101 16.32 9.70 1.50
CA ASN A 101 15.30 8.69 1.27
C ASN A 101 13.93 9.16 1.78
N GLU A 102 12.90 8.89 0.99
CA GLU A 102 11.53 8.94 1.47
C GLU A 102 11.37 8.00 2.67
N ASN A 103 10.50 8.39 3.59
CA ASN A 103 10.28 7.60 4.80
C ASN A 103 8.88 7.81 5.35
N THR A 104 8.42 6.86 6.16
CA THR A 104 7.13 6.96 6.85
C THR A 104 7.31 6.70 8.33
N TYR A 105 6.73 7.56 9.16
CA TYR A 105 6.60 7.34 10.60
C TYR A 105 5.17 6.98 10.96
N TYR A 106 5.03 6.09 11.94
CA TYR A 106 3.74 5.77 12.54
C TYR A 106 3.77 6.00 14.04
N THR A 107 2.65 6.52 14.57
CA THR A 107 2.43 6.65 16.02
C THR A 107 1.22 5.82 16.40
N TYR A 108 1.35 5.10 17.51
CA TYR A 108 0.31 4.22 18.03
C TYR A 108 0.01 4.58 19.48
N ARG A 109 -1.21 4.29 19.91
CA ARG A 109 -1.57 4.17 21.31
C ARG A 109 -0.89 2.93 21.92
N ALA A 110 -0.88 2.89 23.25
CA ALA A 110 -0.35 1.74 24.01
C ALA A 110 -1.14 0.43 23.78
N ASP A 111 -2.38 0.52 23.29
CA ASP A 111 -3.21 -0.64 22.89
C ASP A 111 -3.00 -1.06 21.42
N GLY A 112 -2.07 -0.42 20.71
CA GLY A 112 -1.73 -0.74 19.32
C GLY A 112 -2.57 -0.02 18.26
N VAL A 113 -3.55 0.80 18.65
CA VAL A 113 -4.34 1.58 17.69
C VAL A 113 -3.47 2.67 17.04
N LYS A 114 -3.42 2.71 15.70
CA LYS A 114 -2.68 3.73 14.94
C LYS A 114 -3.35 5.09 15.09
N LEU A 115 -2.60 6.09 15.54
CA LEU A 115 -3.06 7.47 15.69
C LEU A 115 -2.58 8.38 14.56
N LYS A 116 -1.39 8.11 14.02
CA LYS A 116 -0.74 9.03 13.08
C LYS A 116 0.11 8.31 12.07
N LYS A 117 0.11 8.83 10.84
CA LYS A 117 1.05 8.53 9.77
C LYS A 117 1.68 9.84 9.31
N ILE A 118 3.00 9.87 9.18
CA ILE A 118 3.74 10.96 8.54
C ILE A 118 4.51 10.35 7.39
N TYR A 119 4.08 10.60 6.15
CA TYR A 119 4.80 10.21 4.96
C TYR A 119 5.63 11.38 4.46
N ASN A 120 6.96 11.26 4.52
CA ASN A 120 7.90 12.22 3.98
C ASN A 120 8.34 11.77 2.58
N PHE A 121 8.08 12.60 1.58
CA PHE A 121 8.28 12.27 0.16
C PHE A 121 9.04 13.36 -0.58
N ALA A 122 9.74 12.96 -1.65
CA ALA A 122 10.48 13.89 -2.47
C ALA A 122 9.48 14.63 -3.38
N PRO A 123 9.41 15.97 -3.34
CA PRO A 123 8.58 16.70 -4.29
C PRO A 123 9.21 16.67 -5.70
N PRO A 124 8.43 17.01 -6.75
CA PRO A 124 8.99 17.27 -8.07
C PRO A 124 10.14 18.29 -7.97
N ASN A 125 11.33 17.90 -8.44
CA ASN A 125 12.54 18.74 -8.38
C ASN A 125 13.19 18.89 -9.77
N PRO A 126 12.47 19.41 -10.79
CA PRO A 126 13.02 19.53 -12.14
C PRO A 126 14.21 20.49 -12.22
N SER A 127 14.28 21.48 -11.32
CA SER A 127 15.37 22.46 -11.26
C SER A 127 16.55 22.04 -10.38
N GLY A 128 16.45 20.91 -9.66
CA GLY A 128 17.50 20.46 -8.73
C GLY A 128 17.71 21.37 -7.51
N THR A 129 16.78 22.29 -7.22
CA THR A 129 16.92 23.30 -6.16
C THR A 129 16.27 22.87 -4.83
N VAL A 130 15.41 21.86 -4.85
CA VAL A 130 14.79 21.36 -3.62
C VAL A 130 15.84 20.67 -2.75
N THR A 131 15.85 21.01 -1.45
CA THR A 131 16.78 20.48 -0.46
C THR A 131 16.10 19.74 0.70
N SER A 132 14.78 19.59 0.69
CA SER A 132 14.05 18.89 1.76
C SER A 132 12.83 18.13 1.23
N LEU A 133 12.44 17.08 1.96
CA LEU A 133 11.21 16.34 1.70
C LEU A 133 9.98 17.15 2.10
N LEU A 134 8.88 16.96 1.39
CA LEU A 134 7.56 17.35 1.86
C LEU A 134 6.98 16.28 2.77
N SER A 135 5.92 16.61 3.51
CA SER A 135 5.24 15.66 4.39
C SER A 135 3.73 15.64 4.12
N LYS A 136 3.13 14.46 3.95
CA LYS A 136 1.67 14.23 4.12
C LYS A 136 1.46 13.65 5.52
N ILE A 137 0.68 14.34 6.34
CA ILE A 137 0.33 13.92 7.70
C ILE A 137 -1.11 13.43 7.68
N THR A 138 -1.36 12.25 8.21
CA THR A 138 -2.70 11.70 8.43
C THR A 138 -2.87 11.38 9.91
N GLU A 139 -3.91 11.93 10.54
CA GLU A 139 -4.26 11.64 11.94
C GLU A 139 -5.60 10.92 12.01
N TYR A 140 -5.69 9.95 12.92
CA TYR A 140 -6.86 9.12 13.16
C TYR A 140 -7.35 9.38 14.58
N VAL A 141 -8.54 9.98 14.70
CA VAL A 141 -9.14 10.33 16.00
C VAL A 141 -10.55 9.73 16.02
N ASP A 142 -10.77 8.72 16.85
CA ASP A 142 -12.07 8.03 17.00
C ASP A 142 -12.69 7.59 15.66
N GLY A 143 -11.85 7.11 14.74
CA GLY A 143 -12.24 6.68 13.40
C GLY A 143 -12.27 7.79 12.34
N PHE A 144 -12.18 9.06 12.74
CA PHE A 144 -12.17 10.20 11.84
C PHE A 144 -10.77 10.38 11.28
N GLN A 145 -10.66 10.64 9.98
CA GLN A 145 -9.38 10.85 9.31
C GLN A 145 -9.19 12.33 8.99
N TYR A 146 -8.07 12.88 9.45
CA TYR A 146 -7.63 14.23 9.13
C TYR A 146 -6.36 14.18 8.31
N GLU A 147 -6.23 15.07 7.33
CA GLU A 147 -5.01 15.17 6.52
C GLU A 147 -4.49 16.60 6.40
N GLY A 148 -3.17 16.72 6.31
CA GLY A 148 -2.47 17.98 6.15
C GLY A 148 -0.99 17.76 5.85
N SER A 149 -0.16 18.75 6.17
CA SER A 149 1.29 18.70 5.98
C SER A 149 1.99 19.41 7.13
N LYS A 150 3.32 19.44 7.16
CA LYS A 150 4.05 20.28 8.13
C LYS A 150 3.74 21.78 7.96
N ALA A 151 3.34 22.20 6.77
CA ALA A 151 3.06 23.60 6.45
C ALA A 151 1.56 23.97 6.55
N ASN A 152 0.66 22.97 6.55
CA ASN A 152 -0.78 23.19 6.48
C ASN A 152 -1.50 22.57 7.68
N VAL A 153 -2.56 23.25 8.13
CA VAL A 153 -3.46 22.74 9.17
C VAL A 153 -4.14 21.45 8.70
N LEU A 154 -4.33 20.52 9.63
CA LEU A 154 -5.09 19.30 9.41
C LEU A 154 -6.56 19.62 9.07
N LYS A 155 -7.08 19.00 8.02
CA LYS A 155 -8.48 19.11 7.59
C LYS A 155 -9.15 17.76 7.69
N LEU A 156 -10.40 17.75 8.15
CA LEU A 156 -11.21 16.54 8.18
C LEU A 156 -11.40 16.05 6.74
N LYS A 157 -11.06 14.79 6.48
CA LYS A 157 -11.15 14.13 5.17
C LYS A 157 -12.27 13.11 5.14
N PHE A 158 -12.30 12.22 6.12
CA PHE A 158 -13.26 11.13 6.17
C PHE A 158 -13.87 10.96 7.55
N VAL A 159 -15.17 10.68 7.57
CA VAL A 159 -15.90 10.24 8.77
C VAL A 159 -16.56 8.90 8.45
N PRO A 160 -16.31 7.84 9.23
CA PRO A 160 -16.91 6.54 8.98
C PRO A 160 -18.42 6.58 9.21
N THR A 161 -19.15 5.78 8.43
CA THR A 161 -20.57 5.49 8.63
C THR A 161 -20.75 3.97 8.74
N VAL A 162 -21.95 3.53 9.11
CA VAL A 162 -22.27 2.09 9.25
C VAL A 162 -22.11 1.31 7.94
N GLU A 163 -22.24 1.98 6.79
CA GLU A 163 -22.21 1.36 5.45
C GLU A 163 -21.07 1.89 4.58
N GLY A 164 -20.14 2.68 5.14
CA GLY A 164 -19.06 3.31 4.37
C GLY A 164 -18.47 4.52 5.07
N TYR A 165 -18.45 5.67 4.40
CA TYR A 165 -17.88 6.90 4.95
C TYR A 165 -18.41 8.15 4.24
N TYR A 166 -18.34 9.30 4.92
CA TYR A 166 -18.51 10.60 4.29
C TYR A 166 -17.16 11.16 3.87
N ASN A 167 -17.05 11.57 2.60
CA ASN A 167 -15.87 12.22 2.02
C ASN A 167 -16.07 13.74 2.01
N PHE A 168 -15.29 14.46 2.82
CA PHE A 168 -15.35 15.93 2.94
C PHE A 168 -14.70 16.68 1.78
N GLU A 169 -13.87 16.02 0.99
CA GLU A 169 -13.27 16.63 -0.20
C GLU A 169 -14.29 16.78 -1.32
N ASN A 170 -15.11 15.74 -1.51
CA ASN A 170 -16.13 15.70 -2.55
C ASN A 170 -17.54 16.02 -2.04
N ASN A 171 -17.71 16.16 -0.72
CA ASN A 171 -18.98 16.33 -0.01
C ASN A 171 -20.01 15.23 -0.33
N LYS A 172 -19.58 13.96 -0.31
CA LYS A 172 -20.43 12.81 -0.66
C LYS A 172 -20.38 11.70 0.40
N TYR A 173 -21.52 11.05 0.63
CA TYR A 173 -21.56 9.74 1.24
C TYR A 173 -21.13 8.69 0.23
N ILE A 174 -20.11 7.92 0.61
CA ILE A 174 -19.64 6.75 -0.12
C ILE A 174 -20.12 5.51 0.64
N TYR A 175 -20.77 4.60 -0.06
CA TYR A 175 -21.27 3.33 0.45
C TYR A 175 -20.39 2.20 -0.08
N ASN A 176 -20.16 1.20 0.77
CA ASN A 176 -19.33 0.05 0.47
C ASN A 176 -20.18 -1.21 0.48
N TYR A 177 -20.16 -1.97 -0.61
CA TYR A 177 -20.61 -3.35 -0.62
C TYR A 177 -19.44 -4.27 -0.33
N THR A 178 -19.53 -5.08 0.72
CA THR A 178 -18.47 -5.98 1.17
C THR A 178 -18.79 -7.43 0.87
N ASP A 179 -17.75 -8.25 0.67
CA ASP A 179 -17.91 -9.70 0.64
C ASP A 179 -17.99 -10.31 2.05
N HIS A 180 -18.19 -11.63 2.12
CA HIS A 180 -18.30 -12.38 3.37
C HIS A 180 -17.03 -12.34 4.25
N LEU A 181 -15.89 -11.90 3.73
CA LEU A 181 -14.62 -11.73 4.47
C LEU A 181 -14.38 -10.26 4.86
N GLY A 182 -15.27 -9.35 4.48
CA GLY A 182 -15.17 -7.92 4.76
C GLY A 182 -14.38 -7.11 3.73
N ASN A 183 -13.96 -7.69 2.59
CA ASN A 183 -13.31 -6.91 1.54
C ASN A 183 -14.35 -6.04 0.83
N VAL A 184 -14.06 -4.75 0.62
CA VAL A 184 -14.92 -3.84 -0.15
C VAL A 184 -14.85 -4.23 -1.63
N ARG A 185 -15.94 -4.75 -2.19
CA ARG A 185 -16.06 -5.13 -3.61
C ARG A 185 -16.56 -4.01 -4.51
N LEU A 186 -17.39 -3.13 -3.95
CA LEU A 186 -17.92 -1.98 -4.67
C LEU A 186 -17.95 -0.78 -3.74
N SER A 187 -17.44 0.35 -4.22
CA SER A 187 -17.64 1.66 -3.61
C SER A 187 -18.55 2.47 -4.53
N TYR A 188 -19.63 3.05 -4.02
CA TYR A 188 -20.59 3.79 -4.83
C TYR A 188 -21.21 4.96 -4.06
N PHE A 189 -21.83 5.89 -4.77
CA PHE A 189 -22.55 7.01 -4.17
C PHE A 189 -23.80 7.34 -4.98
N ASN A 190 -24.73 8.10 -4.38
CA ASN A 190 -25.86 8.67 -5.09
C ASN A 190 -25.47 10.04 -5.67
N ASN A 191 -25.59 10.22 -6.98
CA ASN A 191 -25.23 11.47 -7.67
C ASN A 191 -26.40 12.47 -7.80
N GLY A 192 -27.53 12.19 -7.15
CA GLY A 192 -28.77 12.98 -7.20
C GLY A 192 -29.81 12.44 -8.19
N ILE A 193 -29.38 11.66 -9.18
CA ILE A 193 -30.26 11.03 -10.19
C ILE A 193 -30.31 9.51 -9.98
N GLY A 194 -29.19 8.92 -9.55
CA GLY A 194 -29.09 7.49 -9.30
C GLY A 194 -27.78 7.09 -8.65
N ILE A 195 -27.53 5.78 -8.66
CA ILE A 195 -26.29 5.19 -8.14
C ILE A 195 -25.19 5.33 -9.18
N GLU A 196 -24.04 5.83 -8.75
CA GLU A 196 -22.81 5.90 -9.52
C GLU A 196 -21.72 5.09 -8.82
N VAL A 197 -21.09 4.20 -9.57
CA VAL A 197 -19.97 3.40 -9.06
C VAL A 197 -18.72 4.26 -9.05
N LEU A 198 -18.09 4.36 -7.88
CA LEU A 198 -16.81 5.02 -7.71
C LEU A 198 -15.65 4.06 -8.00
N GLU A 199 -15.76 2.83 -7.50
CA GLU A 199 -14.71 1.82 -7.62
C GLU A 199 -15.30 0.41 -7.59
N GLU A 200 -14.79 -0.47 -8.44
CA GLU A 200 -15.00 -1.92 -8.36
C GLU A 200 -13.67 -2.59 -7.99
N ASN A 201 -13.72 -3.49 -7.01
CA ASN A 201 -12.56 -4.11 -6.40
C ASN A 201 -12.69 -5.63 -6.39
N ASN A 202 -11.78 -6.28 -7.12
CA ASN A 202 -11.66 -7.72 -7.17
C ASN A 202 -10.35 -8.14 -6.49
N TYR A 203 -10.34 -9.26 -5.78
CA TYR A 203 -9.20 -9.69 -4.97
C TYR A 203 -8.84 -11.15 -5.24
N TYR A 204 -7.54 -11.42 -5.29
CA TYR A 204 -6.98 -12.77 -5.23
C TYR A 204 -7.30 -13.40 -3.86
N PRO A 205 -7.26 -14.75 -3.71
CA PRO A 205 -7.59 -15.42 -2.45
C PRO A 205 -6.85 -14.92 -1.21
N PHE A 206 -5.65 -14.35 -1.38
CA PHE A 206 -4.81 -13.82 -0.29
C PHE A 206 -4.82 -12.29 -0.20
N GLY A 207 -5.86 -11.64 -0.74
CA GLY A 207 -6.16 -10.22 -0.49
C GLY A 207 -5.45 -9.22 -1.39
N LEU A 208 -4.60 -9.65 -2.33
CA LEU A 208 -4.08 -8.73 -3.34
C LEU A 208 -5.22 -8.32 -4.30
N LYS A 209 -5.41 -7.02 -4.47
CA LYS A 209 -6.37 -6.46 -5.43
C LYS A 209 -5.93 -6.78 -6.87
N HIS A 210 -6.89 -7.13 -7.72
CA HIS A 210 -6.70 -7.31 -9.15
C HIS A 210 -6.57 -5.93 -9.83
N GLU A 211 -5.67 -5.83 -10.80
CA GLU A 211 -5.43 -4.63 -11.60
C GLU A 211 -5.69 -4.90 -13.10
N GLY A 212 -5.84 -3.85 -13.90
CA GLY A 212 -5.80 -3.92 -15.37
C GLY A 212 -7.15 -4.04 -16.12
N TYR A 213 -8.26 -4.29 -15.44
CA TYR A 213 -9.59 -4.34 -16.07
C TYR A 213 -10.69 -3.56 -15.35
N ASN A 214 -10.42 -3.06 -14.14
CA ASN A 214 -11.31 -2.09 -13.50
C ASN A 214 -11.12 -0.75 -14.21
N ILE A 215 -12.15 -0.29 -14.94
CA ILE A 215 -12.08 0.92 -15.79
C ILE A 215 -12.18 2.20 -14.95
N LEU A 216 -12.69 2.08 -13.71
CA LEU A 216 -12.86 3.20 -12.80
C LEU A 216 -11.61 3.36 -11.93
N THR A 217 -11.00 4.54 -11.99
CA THR A 217 -9.76 4.89 -11.26
C THR A 217 -9.94 5.03 -9.75
N GLY A 218 -11.16 4.86 -9.22
CA GLY A 218 -11.45 5.00 -7.79
C GLY A 218 -11.33 6.43 -7.28
N ASN A 219 -11.32 6.58 -5.95
CA ASN A 219 -11.08 7.86 -5.29
C ASN A 219 -9.56 8.16 -5.28
N PRO A 220 -9.07 9.24 -5.91
CA PRO A 220 -7.63 9.54 -6.00
C PRO A 220 -7.00 10.09 -4.69
N ALA A 221 -7.73 10.07 -3.58
CA ALA A 221 -7.36 10.73 -2.32
C ALA A 221 -6.30 9.99 -1.48
#